data_AF-A0A5E4K3C3-F1
#
_entry.id   AF-A0A5E4K3C3-F1
#
_cell.length_a   1.000
_cell.length_b   1.000
_cell.length_c   1.000
_cell.angle_alpha   90.00
_cell.angle_beta   90.00
_cell.angle_gamma   90.00
#
_symmetry.space_group_name_H-M   'P 1'
#
loop_
_entity.id
_entity.type
_entity.pdbx_description
1 polymer ?
#
loop_
_entity_poly.entity_id
_entity_poly.type
_entity_poly.pdbx_seq_one_letter_code
_entity_poly.pdbx_strand_id
1 'polypeptide(L)' 'MPQESTILLDKKVIEMLKEAKDYPQQTYNELLSQMAKFFLMLKKRNQYDEFLHKIQQPKMKELWNNKEDEIWDEI' A
#
# COMPACT_ATOMS: atom_id res chain seq x y z
N MET A 1 -33.33 -4.38 1.78
CA MET A 1 -32.23 -4.33 0.80
C MET A 1 -31.48 -5.65 0.89
N PRO A 2 -31.19 -6.36 -0.21
CA PRO A 2 -30.35 -7.55 -0.14
C PRO A 2 -28.95 -7.15 0.34
N GLN A 3 -28.46 -7.81 1.39
CA GLN A 3 -27.13 -7.57 1.96
C GLN A 3 -26.00 -8.25 1.16
N GLU A 4 -26.36 -9.07 0.17
CA GLU A 4 -25.44 -9.88 -0.62
C GLU A 4 -25.76 -9.75 -2.10
N SER A 5 -24.71 -9.78 -2.92
CA SER A 5 -24.78 -9.70 -4.37
C SER A 5 -23.93 -10.81 -4.98
N THR A 6 -24.43 -11.45 -6.04
CA THR A 6 -23.68 -12.47 -6.77
C THR A 6 -22.64 -11.81 -7.67
N ILE A 7 -21.38 -12.21 -7.53
CA ILE A 7 -20.30 -11.85 -8.44
C ILE A 7 -19.91 -13.07 -9.27
N LEU A 8 -19.75 -12.88 -10.58
CA LEU A 8 -19.21 -13.90 -11.48
C LEU A 8 -17.70 -13.72 -11.55
N LEU A 9 -16.96 -14.79 -11.30
CA LEU A 9 -15.50 -14.81 -11.34
C LEU A 9 -15.03 -15.87 -12.33
N ASP A 10 -13.93 -15.56 -13.02
CA ASP A 10 -13.28 -16.53 -13.89
C ASP A 10 -12.80 -17.75 -13.09
N LYS A 11 -12.85 -18.92 -13.72
CA LYS A 11 -12.44 -20.18 -13.09
C LYS A 11 -11.01 -20.13 -12.57
N LYS A 12 -10.10 -19.49 -13.30
CA LYS A 12 -8.71 -19.27 -12.88
C LYS A 12 -8.62 -18.45 -11.59
N VAL A 13 -9.46 -17.42 -11.46
CA VAL A 13 -9.51 -16.58 -10.25
C VAL A 13 -10.03 -17.37 -9.06
N ILE A 14 -11.02 -18.23 -9.27
CA ILE A 14 -11.53 -19.12 -8.22
C ILE A 14 -10.46 -20.12 -7.76
N GLU A 15 -9.67 -20.67 -8.68
CA GLU A 15 -8.54 -21.56 -8.34
C GLU A 15 -7.47 -20.83 -7.53
N MET A 16 -7.07 -19.63 -7.94
CA MET A 16 -6.15 -18.79 -7.15
C MET A 16 -6.71 -18.45 -5.75
N LEU A 17 -8.01 -18.15 -5.65
CA LEU A 17 -8.65 -17.87 -4.35
C LEU A 17 -8.73 -19.11 -3.46
N LYS A 18 -8.71 -20.33 -4.02
CA LYS A 18 -8.65 -21.56 -3.22
C LYS A 18 -7.27 -21.78 -2.64
N GLU A 19 -6.22 -21.51 -3.42
CA GLU A 19 -4.83 -21.62 -2.98
C GLU A 19 -4.47 -20.53 -1.97
N ALA A 20 -5.02 -19.32 -2.14
CA ALA A 20 -4.78 -18.19 -1.26
C ALA A 20 -5.48 -18.30 0.11
N LYS A 21 -6.17 -19.40 0.41
CA LYS A 21 -6.81 -19.59 1.72
C LYS A 21 -5.75 -19.88 2.79
N ASP A 22 -5.82 -19.13 3.90
CA ASP A 22 -4.93 -19.32 5.05
C ASP A 22 -5.26 -20.60 5.83
N TYR A 23 -6.54 -20.99 5.82
CA TYR A 23 -7.02 -22.20 6.48
C TYR A 23 -8.20 -22.82 5.71
N PRO A 24 -8.44 -24.15 5.83
CA PRO A 24 -9.41 -24.86 4.98
C PRO A 24 -10.85 -24.32 5.05
N GLN A 25 -11.24 -23.79 6.20
CA GLN A 25 -12.61 -23.34 6.51
C GLN A 25 -12.84 -21.85 6.21
N GLN A 26 -11.83 -21.13 5.72
CA GLN A 26 -11.95 -19.70 5.42
C GLN A 26 -12.98 -19.46 4.30
N THR A 27 -13.89 -18.50 4.54
CA THR A 27 -14.89 -18.12 3.54
C THR A 27 -14.29 -17.17 2.51
N TYR A 28 -14.81 -17.18 1.28
CA TYR A 28 -14.34 -16.25 0.26
C TYR A 28 -14.63 -14.79 0.63
N ASN A 29 -15.73 -14.53 1.36
CA ASN A 29 -16.04 -13.18 1.84
C ASN A 29 -15.00 -12.67 2.83
N GLU A 30 -14.54 -13.50 3.76
CA GLU A 30 -13.47 -13.12 4.70
C GLU A 30 -12.15 -12.87 3.98
N LEU A 31 -11.76 -13.78 3.08
CA LEU A 31 -10.54 -13.65 2.28
C LEU A 31 -10.57 -12.36 1.45
N LEU A 32 -11.63 -12.14 0.67
CA LEU A 32 -11.79 -10.94 -0.16
C LEU A 32 -11.86 -9.67 0.68
N SER A 33 -12.49 -9.70 1.85
CA SER A 33 -12.54 -8.55 2.77
C SER A 33 -11.15 -8.19 3.29
N GLN A 34 -10.35 -9.18 3.69
CA GLN A 34 -8.97 -8.95 4.13
C GLN A 34 -8.11 -8.39 2.99
N MET A 35 -8.15 -9.03 1.80
CA MET A 35 -7.42 -8.55 0.62
C MET A 35 -7.80 -7.12 0.26
N ALA A 36 -9.09 -6.78 0.27
CA ALA A 36 -9.57 -5.43 -0.01
C ALA A 36 -9.06 -4.41 1.02
N LYS A 37 -9.05 -4.75 2.32
CA LYS A 37 -8.49 -3.89 3.37
C LYS A 37 -7.01 -3.63 3.16
N PHE A 38 -6.22 -4.66 2.87
CA PHE A 38 -4.80 -4.53 2.57
C PHE A 38 -4.56 -3.66 1.34
N PHE A 39 -5.31 -3.90 0.26
CA PHE A 39 -5.17 -3.13 -0.97
C PHE A 39 -5.52 -1.64 -0.76
N LEU A 40 -6.59 -1.35 -0.02
CA LEU A 40 -6.96 0.02 0.35
C LEU A 40 -5.90 0.69 1.24
N MET A 41 -5.31 -0.06 2.17
CA MET A 41 -4.23 0.44 3.03
C MET A 41 -2.98 0.78 2.21
N LEU A 42 -2.56 -0.10 1.30
CA LEU A 42 -1.43 0.12 0.41
C LEU A 42 -1.67 1.32 -0.52
N LYS A 43 -2.87 1.43 -1.10
CA LYS A 43 -3.25 2.57 -1.93
C LYS A 43 -3.17 3.90 -1.17
N LYS A 44 -3.55 3.91 0.11
CA LYS A 44 -3.43 5.09 0.98
C LYS A 44 -1.97 5.43 1.31
N ARG A 45 -1.14 4.42 1.60
CA ARG A 45 0.28 4.61 1.95
C ARG A 45 1.13 5.06 0.75
N ASN A 46 0.99 4.41 -0.41
CA ASN A 46 1.82 4.73 -1.58
C ASN A 46 1.55 6.13 -2.17
N GLN A 47 0.34 6.69 -2.00
CA GLN A 47 0.04 8.00 -2.58
C GLN A 47 0.62 9.19 -1.79
N TYR A 48 0.82 9.05 -0.48
CA TYR A 48 1.24 10.18 0.35
C TYR A 48 2.75 10.18 0.61
N ASP A 49 3.32 9.05 1.00
CA ASP A 49 4.74 8.97 1.38
C ASP A 49 5.68 9.10 0.17
N GLU A 50 5.41 8.40 -0.94
CA GLU A 50 6.26 8.51 -2.14
C GLU A 50 6.23 9.92 -2.75
N PHE A 51 5.09 10.61 -2.67
CA PHE A 51 4.93 11.97 -3.15
C PHE A 51 5.66 12.98 -2.25
N LEU A 52 5.53 12.85 -0.93
CA LEU A 52 6.25 13.68 0.03
C LEU A 52 7.76 13.49 -0.06
N HIS A 53 8.24 12.24 -0.10
CA HIS A 53 9.67 11.97 -0.21
C HIS A 53 10.27 12.56 -1.50
N LYS A 54 9.56 12.50 -2.63
CA LYS A 54 10.00 13.14 -3.89
C LYS A 54 10.05 14.67 -3.82
N ILE A 55 9.11 15.31 -3.13
CA ILE A 55 9.08 16.79 -2.99
C ILE A 55 10.10 17.27 -1.94
N GLN A 56 10.38 16.47 -0.92
CA GLN A 56 11.33 16.82 0.12
C GLN A 56 12.79 16.68 -0.34
N GLN A 57 13.09 15.77 -1.27
CA GLN A 57 14.45 15.59 -1.82
C GLN A 57 15.10 16.88 -2.35
N PRO A 58 14.46 17.71 -3.20
CA PRO A 58 15.07 18.96 -3.65
C PRO A 58 15.25 19.98 -2.52
N LYS A 59 14.32 20.07 -1.57
CA LYS A 59 14.45 20.97 -0.40
C LYS A 59 15.53 20.52 0.57
N MET A 60 15.67 19.21 0.82
CA MET A 60 16.76 18.67 1.63
C MET A 60 18.10 18.91 0.95
N LYS A 61 18.18 18.71 -0.37
CA LYS A 61 19.38 19.02 -1.15
C LYS A 61 19.75 20.51 -1.11
N GLU A 62 18.77 21.40 -1.02
CA GLU A 62 18.98 22.85 -0.90
C GLU A 62 19.43 23.26 0.52
N LEU A 63 18.90 22.60 1.55
CA LEU A 63 19.29 22.81 2.94
C LEU A 63 20.65 22.19 3.30
N TRP A 64 21.07 21.14 2.57
CA TRP A 64 22.31 20.37 2.85
C TRP A 64 23.49 20.70 1.92
N ASN A 65 23.31 21.64 0.97
CA ASN A 65 24.38 22.17 0.11
C ASN A 65 24.50 23.69 0.29
N ASN A 66 24.16 24.21 1.46
CA ASN A 66 24.31 25.63 1.76
C ASN A 66 25.67 25.85 2.45
N LYS A 67 26.18 27.08 2.37
CA LYS A 67 27.45 27.48 2.99
C LYS A 67 27.45 27.40 4.53
N GLU A 68 26.28 27.18 5.14
CA GLU A 68 26.13 27.07 6.58
C GLU A 68 26.52 25.68 7.08
N ASP A 69 26.39 24.62 6.25
CA ASP A 69 26.86 23.27 6.60
C ASP A 69 28.39 23.18 6.74
N GLU A 70 29.15 23.94 5.95
CA GLU A 70 30.62 24.01 6.07
C GLU A 70 31.07 24.54 7.46
N ILE A 71 30.22 25.32 8.14
CA ILE A 71 30.51 25.87 9.47
C ILE A 71 30.31 24.82 10.57
N TRP A 72 29.42 23.85 10.36
CA TRP A 72 29.15 22.79 11.33
C TRP A 72 30.16 21.64 11.23
N ASP A 73 30.79 21.43 10.08
CA ASP A 73 31.86 20.44 9.90
C ASP A 73 33.23 20.91 10.46
N GLU A 74 33.38 22.19 10.81
CA GLU A 74 34.61 22.78 11.38
C GLU A 74 34.62 22.86 12.93
N ILE A 75 33.61 22.34 13.62
CA ILE A 75 33.55 22.26 15.11
C ILE A 75 33.74 20.82 15.59
#